data_AF-W4GA74-F1
#
_entry.id   AF-W4GA74-F1
#
_cell.length_a   1.000
_cell.length_b   1.000
_cell.length_c   1.000
_cell.angle_alpha   90.00
_cell.angle_beta   90.00
_cell.angle_gamma   90.00
#
_symmetry.space_group_name_H-M   'P 1'
#
loop_
_entity.id
_entity.type
_entity.pdbx_description
1 polymer ?
#
loop_
_entity_poly.entity_id
_entity_poly.type
_entity_poly.pdbx_seq_one_letter_code
_entity_poly.pdbx_strand_id
1 'polypeptide(L)'
;MATPEERKLHVYNEALMHASTCRLSECFEFEGRCQKIRSSIHHFLNCYTKRRTTSRIDEIEECVHCAKIFRLLCFHASHCTSSNCVVHMCNYLRRKIEKSTPSLPVLRQESSSSSSAWPVERRVAEAENNRAMVIDMIAHLVRVKHTNGEEIHGIYNKYL
;
A
#
# COMPACT_ATOMS: atom_id res chain seq x y z
N MET A 1 22.58 -4.01 2.28
CA MET A 1 22.83 -2.70 1.63
C MET A 1 21.48 -2.10 1.27
N ALA A 2 21.19 -0.85 1.66
CA ALA A 2 19.92 -0.20 1.33
C ALA A 2 19.79 -0.03 -0.20
N THR A 3 18.63 -0.43 -0.73
CA THR A 3 18.27 -0.28 -2.14
C THR A 3 18.24 1.20 -2.55
N PRO A 4 18.41 1.53 -3.84
CA PRO A 4 18.31 2.92 -4.31
C PRO A 4 16.97 3.59 -3.94
N GLU A 5 15.88 2.82 -3.90
CA GLU A 5 14.57 3.31 -3.49
C GLU A 5 14.48 3.62 -2.00
N GLU A 6 15.06 2.78 -1.14
CA GLU A 6 15.11 3.01 0.30
C GLU A 6 15.96 4.23 0.65
N ARG A 7 17.10 4.42 -0.03
CA ARG A 7 17.91 5.63 0.15
C ARG A 7 17.12 6.88 -0.18
N LYS A 8 16.33 6.85 -1.26
CA LYS A 8 15.43 7.94 -1.61
C LYS A 8 14.41 8.17 -0.49
N LEU A 9 13.75 7.12 0.00
CA LEU A 9 12.78 7.22 1.08
C LEU A 9 13.39 7.79 2.37
N HIS A 10 14.63 7.44 2.72
CA HIS A 10 15.33 8.04 3.86
C HIS A 10 15.44 9.55 3.73
N VAL A 11 15.90 10.06 2.59
CA VAL A 11 16.03 11.51 2.39
C VAL A 11 14.68 12.22 2.41
N TYR A 12 13.64 11.60 1.83
CA TYR A 12 12.28 12.15 1.92
C TYR A 12 11.68 12.05 3.33
N ASN A 13 12.10 11.08 4.15
CA ASN A 13 11.64 10.92 5.53
C ASN A 13 12.18 12.03 6.44
N GLU A 14 13.43 12.43 6.27
CA GLU A 14 13.99 13.59 6.97
C GLU A 14 13.25 14.88 6.60
N ALA A 15 13.02 15.09 5.30
CA ALA A 15 12.24 16.22 4.82
C ALA A 15 10.78 16.19 5.30
N LEU A 16 10.19 15.00 5.50
CA LEU A 16 8.84 14.82 6.03
C LEU A 16 8.73 15.27 7.49
N MET A 17 9.72 14.93 8.31
CA MET A 17 9.77 15.38 9.71
C MET A 17 9.74 16.90 9.79
N HIS A 18 10.60 17.56 9.00
CA HIS A 18 10.62 19.02 8.91
C HIS A 18 9.30 19.58 8.36
N ALA A 19 8.79 19.02 7.25
CA ALA A 19 7.56 19.47 6.61
C ALA A 19 6.33 19.41 7.55
N SER A 20 6.33 18.47 8.51
CA SER A 20 5.23 18.29 9.47
C SER A 20 5.15 19.40 10.52
N THR A 21 6.25 20.12 10.76
CA THR A 21 6.31 21.24 11.71
C THR A 21 6.56 22.59 11.05
N CYS A 22 6.98 22.61 9.79
CA CYS A 22 7.33 23.81 9.05
C CYS A 22 6.08 24.66 8.75
N ARG A 23 6.13 25.95 9.13
CA ARG A 23 5.06 26.94 8.91
C ARG A 23 5.41 28.01 7.88
N LEU A 24 6.64 28.03 7.37
CA LEU A 24 7.09 29.01 6.38
C LEU A 24 6.34 28.81 5.06
N SER A 25 5.78 29.87 4.47
CA SER A 25 5.12 29.79 3.15
C SER A 25 6.11 29.33 2.07
N GLU A 26 7.30 29.90 2.10
CA GLU A 26 8.41 29.59 1.20
C GLU A 26 9.55 28.96 2.00
N CYS A 27 9.81 27.67 1.78
CA CYS A 27 10.80 26.92 2.52
C CYS A 27 11.68 26.14 1.54
N PHE A 28 12.97 26.49 1.49
CA PHE A 28 13.96 25.89 0.62
C PHE A 28 14.77 24.77 1.30
N GLU A 29 14.47 24.48 2.56
CA GLU A 29 15.07 23.37 3.31
C GLU A 29 14.93 22.03 2.57
N PHE A 30 15.93 21.17 2.74
CA PHE A 30 16.05 19.89 2.04
C PHE A 30 15.94 20.04 0.51
N GLU A 31 16.58 21.05 -0.10
CA GLU A 31 16.54 21.30 -1.56
C GLU A 31 15.10 21.53 -2.08
N GLY A 32 14.26 22.23 -1.30
CA GLY A 32 12.87 22.49 -1.65
C GLY A 32 11.93 21.27 -1.52
N ARG A 33 12.40 20.15 -0.96
CA ARG A 33 11.54 18.97 -0.70
C ARG A 33 10.45 19.26 0.32
N CYS A 34 10.70 20.16 1.28
CA CYS A 34 9.70 20.57 2.27
C CYS A 34 8.37 20.98 1.62
N GLN A 35 8.41 21.88 0.63
CA GLN A 35 7.21 22.34 -0.08
C GLN A 35 6.50 21.21 -0.83
N LYS A 36 7.25 20.34 -1.53
CA LYS A 36 6.70 19.19 -2.26
C LYS A 36 5.96 18.24 -1.32
N ILE A 37 6.54 17.97 -0.15
CA ILE A 37 5.92 17.11 0.85
C ILE A 37 4.69 17.77 1.45
N ARG A 38 4.75 19.05 1.81
CA ARG A 38 3.58 19.79 2.33
C ARG A 38 2.43 19.82 1.35
N SER A 39 2.70 20.08 0.07
CA SER A 39 1.70 20.01 -0.99
C SER A 39 1.10 18.61 -1.11
N SER A 40 1.93 17.57 -1.03
CA SER A 40 1.47 16.17 -1.06
C SER A 40 0.61 15.81 0.15
N ILE A 41 0.96 16.28 1.36
CA ILE A 41 0.15 16.10 2.58
C ILE A 41 -1.18 16.83 2.43
N HIS A 42 -1.17 18.07 1.95
CA HIS A 42 -2.38 18.86 1.74
C HIS A 42 -3.32 18.17 0.74
N HIS A 43 -2.78 17.67 -0.38
CA HIS A 43 -3.53 16.85 -1.33
C HIS A 43 -4.08 15.60 -0.64
N PHE A 44 -3.25 14.87 0.09
CA PHE A 44 -3.65 13.65 0.79
C PHE A 44 -4.81 13.91 1.74
N LEU A 45 -4.75 14.94 2.58
CA LEU A 45 -5.84 15.29 3.49
C LEU A 45 -7.14 15.60 2.75
N ASN A 46 -7.08 16.38 1.67
CA ASN A 46 -8.28 16.76 0.92
C ASN A 46 -8.85 15.62 0.07
N CYS A 47 -7.98 14.79 -0.50
CA CYS A 47 -8.36 13.68 -1.35
C CYS A 47 -8.87 12.49 -0.52
N TYR A 48 -8.15 12.13 0.54
CA TYR A 48 -8.51 11.05 1.44
C TYR A 48 -9.80 11.33 2.20
N THR A 49 -10.02 12.58 2.66
CA THR A 49 -11.25 12.93 3.39
C THR A 49 -12.50 12.81 2.52
N LYS A 50 -12.41 13.10 1.22
CA LYS A 50 -13.54 12.97 0.28
C LYS A 50 -13.89 11.52 -0.06
N ARG A 51 -12.90 10.62 -0.02
CA ARG A 51 -13.09 9.18 -0.34
C ARG A 51 -13.50 8.34 0.86
N ARG A 52 -13.61 8.92 2.05
CA ARG A 52 -13.76 8.21 3.34
C ARG A 52 -15.11 7.51 3.57
N THR A 53 -15.81 7.12 2.52
CA THR A 53 -17.02 6.28 2.60
C THR A 53 -16.70 4.84 2.97
N THR A 54 -15.52 4.32 2.62
CA THR A 54 -15.00 3.06 3.19
C THR A 54 -13.51 3.21 3.50
N SER A 55 -13.05 2.81 4.68
CA SER A 55 -11.67 3.05 5.12
C SER A 55 -10.66 2.04 4.52
N ARG A 56 -10.81 1.68 3.24
CA ARG A 56 -9.97 0.66 2.59
C ARG A 56 -8.67 1.28 2.09
N ILE A 57 -7.57 0.56 2.26
CA ILE A 57 -6.24 0.97 1.77
C ILE A 57 -6.27 1.03 0.23
N ASP A 58 -7.04 0.15 -0.39
CA ASP A 58 -7.20 0.02 -1.85
C ASP A 58 -7.61 1.36 -2.52
N GLU A 59 -8.48 2.14 -1.86
CA GLU A 59 -8.94 3.45 -2.38
C GLU A 59 -7.86 4.54 -2.36
N ILE A 60 -6.82 4.38 -1.53
CA ILE A 60 -5.67 5.28 -1.46
C ILE A 60 -4.76 5.05 -2.68
N GLU A 61 -4.65 3.80 -3.14
CA GLU A 61 -3.79 3.40 -4.27
C GLU A 61 -4.34 3.86 -5.62
N GLU A 62 -5.65 4.09 -5.73
CA GLU A 62 -6.29 4.68 -6.91
C GLU A 62 -5.79 6.10 -7.22
N CYS A 63 -5.24 6.81 -6.23
CA CYS A 63 -4.60 8.10 -6.44
C CYS A 63 -3.08 7.98 -6.44
N VAL A 64 -2.47 8.21 -7.60
CA VAL A 64 -1.01 8.20 -7.76
C VAL A 64 -0.28 9.15 -6.79
N HIS A 65 -0.89 10.31 -6.48
CA HIS A 65 -0.32 11.26 -5.51
C HIS A 65 -0.46 10.77 -4.06
N CYS A 66 -1.62 10.21 -3.70
CA CYS A 66 -1.83 9.66 -2.36
C CYS A 66 -0.99 8.41 -2.12
N ALA A 67 -0.85 7.52 -3.11
CA ALA A 67 -0.01 6.33 -3.02
C ALA A 67 1.46 6.67 -2.68
N LYS A 68 2.01 7.71 -3.32
CA LYS A 68 3.41 8.15 -3.08
C LYS A 68 3.63 8.67 -1.67
N ILE A 69 2.77 9.56 -1.19
CA ILE A 69 2.89 10.11 0.17
C ILE A 69 2.53 9.05 1.22
N PHE A 70 1.57 8.18 0.95
CA PHE A 70 1.20 7.07 1.83
C PHE A 70 2.36 6.08 2.00
N ARG A 71 3.06 5.71 0.92
CA ARG A 71 4.29 4.90 0.99
C ARG A 71 5.34 5.55 1.90
N LEU A 72 5.52 6.86 1.81
CA LEU A 72 6.44 7.60 2.67
C LEU A 72 5.98 7.62 4.15
N LEU A 73 4.68 7.78 4.41
CA LEU A 73 4.11 7.73 5.76
C LEU A 73 4.25 6.33 6.39
N CYS A 74 4.05 5.27 5.62
CA CYS A 74 4.28 3.89 6.06
C CYS A 74 5.75 3.63 6.38
N PHE A 75 6.66 4.11 5.50
CA PHE A 75 8.10 4.02 5.72
C PHE A 75 8.53 4.79 6.98
N HIS A 76 7.98 5.99 7.19
CA HIS A 76 8.21 6.74 8.42
C HIS A 76 7.73 5.96 9.65
N ALA A 77 6.50 5.45 9.62
CA ALA A 77 5.90 4.71 10.72
C ALA A 77 6.69 3.45 11.09
N SER A 78 7.24 2.70 10.12
CA SER A 78 8.02 1.50 10.41
C SER A 78 9.37 1.77 11.08
N HIS A 79 9.89 2.99 10.98
CA HIS A 79 11.18 3.40 11.56
C HIS A 79 11.03 4.39 12.72
N CYS A 80 9.82 4.90 12.98
CA CYS A 80 9.56 5.88 14.02
C CYS A 80 9.39 5.21 15.38
N THR A 81 10.28 5.53 16.32
CA THR A 81 10.21 5.07 17.71
C THR A 81 9.53 6.07 18.65
N SER A 82 9.24 7.29 18.18
CA SER A 82 8.63 8.34 19.01
C SER A 82 7.16 8.02 19.32
N SER A 83 6.80 8.01 20.61
CA SER A 83 5.42 7.82 21.08
C SER A 83 4.48 8.95 20.67
N ASN A 84 5.00 10.18 20.55
CA ASN A 84 4.26 11.37 20.18
C ASN A 84 4.82 11.96 18.88
N CYS A 85 4.70 11.22 17.78
CA CYS A 85 5.16 11.71 16.48
C CYS A 85 4.25 12.79 15.91
N VAL A 86 4.85 13.88 15.42
CA VAL A 86 4.19 15.01 14.76
C VAL A 86 3.73 14.71 13.33
N VAL A 87 4.24 13.63 12.74
CA VAL A 87 3.89 13.23 11.37
C VAL A 87 2.46 12.69 11.33
N HIS A 88 1.66 13.26 10.41
CA HIS A 88 0.27 12.87 10.20
C HIS A 88 0.12 11.34 10.01
N MET A 89 -0.85 10.73 10.71
CA MET A 89 -1.13 9.28 10.69
C MET A 89 -0.03 8.34 11.21
N CYS A 90 1.15 8.82 11.65
CA CYS A 90 2.23 7.94 12.11
C CYS A 90 1.77 6.99 13.22
N ASN A 91 1.17 7.51 14.30
CA ASN A 91 0.67 6.70 15.41
C ASN A 91 -0.43 5.71 15.02
N TYR A 92 -1.23 6.03 14.01
CA TYR A 92 -2.25 5.11 13.48
C TYR A 92 -1.59 3.99 12.68
N LEU A 93 -0.67 4.32 11.77
CA LEU A 93 0.03 3.37 10.93
C LEU A 93 0.92 2.44 11.74
N ARG A 94 1.62 2.95 12.75
CA ARG A 94 2.42 2.13 13.69
C ARG A 94 1.58 1.04 14.34
N ARG A 95 0.45 1.41 14.95
CA ARG A 95 -0.48 0.43 15.55
C ARG A 95 -1.03 -0.56 14.53
N LYS A 96 -1.27 -0.12 13.29
CA LYS A 96 -1.75 -1.00 12.22
C LYS A 96 -0.67 -1.98 11.77
N ILE A 97 0.58 -1.53 11.65
CA ILE A 97 1.74 -2.37 11.31
C ILE A 97 2.01 -3.38 12.43
N GLU A 98 2.03 -2.94 13.69
CA GLU A 98 2.22 -3.77 14.89
C GLU A 98 1.14 -4.85 15.02
N LYS A 99 -0.13 -4.54 14.69
CA LYS A 99 -1.23 -5.52 14.69
C LYS A 99 -1.15 -6.51 13.52
N SER A 100 -0.56 -6.12 12.41
CA SER A 100 -0.35 -7.01 11.25
C SER A 100 0.85 -7.94 11.43
N THR A 101 1.74 -7.66 12.39
CA THR A 101 2.80 -8.59 12.82
C THR A 101 2.29 -9.42 14.00
N PRO A 102 1.96 -10.72 13.82
CA PRO A 102 1.73 -11.58 14.98
C PRO A 102 3.02 -11.61 15.80
N SER A 103 2.88 -11.28 17.09
CA SER A 103 3.93 -11.25 18.09
C SER A 103 4.77 -12.53 18.08
N LEU A 104 6.03 -12.41 17.64
CA LEU A 104 7.12 -13.34 17.99
C LEU A 104 8.24 -12.53 18.65
N PRO A 105 8.90 -13.09 19.68
CA PRO A 105 9.82 -12.34 20.53
C PRO A 105 11.12 -12.04 19.79
N VAL A 106 11.67 -10.88 20.11
CA VAL A 106 12.97 -10.37 19.64
C VAL A 106 14.07 -11.36 19.99
N LEU A 107 14.67 -11.99 18.98
CA LEU A 107 16.05 -12.47 19.04
C LEU A 107 16.83 -11.90 17.86
N ARG A 108 17.77 -11.03 18.20
CA ARG A 108 18.78 -10.48 17.30
C ARG A 108 19.79 -11.58 17.00
N GLN A 109 19.85 -12.08 15.77
CA GLN A 109 21.02 -12.78 15.25
C GLN A 109 21.09 -12.74 13.72
N GLU A 110 22.32 -12.87 13.23
CA GLU A 110 22.88 -12.33 11.99
C GLU A 110 22.53 -13.09 10.70
N SER A 111 22.69 -12.35 9.60
CA SER A 111 23.12 -12.81 8.27
C SER A 111 22.66 -14.18 7.75
N SER A 112 21.61 -14.15 6.95
CA SER A 112 21.50 -15.05 5.80
C SER A 112 20.71 -14.36 4.68
N SER A 113 21.38 -14.22 3.54
CA SER A 113 20.86 -13.84 2.23
C SER A 113 19.53 -14.52 1.89
N SER A 114 18.48 -13.72 1.61
CA SER A 114 17.50 -13.89 0.52
C SER A 114 16.23 -13.06 0.77
N SER A 115 15.58 -12.65 -0.33
CA SER A 115 14.12 -12.38 -0.38
C SER A 115 13.63 -10.97 -0.03
N SER A 116 13.97 -10.03 -0.92
CA SER A 116 13.15 -8.86 -1.23
C SER A 116 11.81 -9.29 -1.83
N ALA A 117 10.74 -8.60 -1.41
CA ALA A 117 9.36 -8.68 -1.92
C ALA A 117 8.65 -10.01 -1.67
N TRP A 118 7.33 -9.95 -1.49
CA TRP A 118 6.42 -11.10 -1.34
C TRP A 118 6.90 -12.32 -2.15
N PRO A 119 7.06 -13.51 -1.51
CA PRO A 119 7.60 -14.69 -2.17
C PRO A 119 6.91 -14.89 -3.51
N VAL A 120 7.69 -15.00 -4.58
CA VAL A 120 7.16 -15.13 -5.95
C VAL A 120 6.19 -16.30 -6.00
N GLU A 121 6.45 -17.37 -5.25
CA GLU A 121 5.57 -18.53 -5.15
C GLU A 121 4.19 -18.16 -4.60
N ARG A 122 4.10 -17.25 -3.62
CA ARG A 122 2.80 -16.84 -3.04
C ARG A 122 1.97 -16.03 -4.03
N ARG A 123 2.61 -15.15 -4.80
CA ARG A 123 1.91 -14.36 -5.84
C ARG A 123 1.44 -15.24 -7.01
N VAL A 124 2.24 -16.23 -7.38
CA VAL A 124 1.86 -17.21 -8.40
C VAL A 124 0.70 -18.08 -7.89
N ALA A 125 0.78 -18.60 -6.67
CA ALA A 125 -0.29 -19.40 -6.07
C ALA A 125 -1.62 -18.62 -5.94
N GLU A 126 -1.57 -17.34 -5.57
CA GLU A 126 -2.76 -16.49 -5.52
C GLU A 126 -3.32 -16.21 -6.91
N ALA A 127 -2.47 -15.94 -7.90
CA ALA A 127 -2.89 -15.76 -9.29
C ALA A 127 -3.53 -17.03 -9.88
N GLU A 128 -2.98 -18.21 -9.56
CA GLU A 128 -3.52 -19.50 -9.96
C GLU A 128 -4.87 -19.80 -9.28
N ASN A 129 -4.98 -19.51 -7.98
CA ASN A 129 -6.23 -19.65 -7.24
C ASN A 129 -7.32 -18.71 -7.79
N ASN A 130 -6.98 -17.46 -8.07
CA ASN A 130 -7.89 -16.49 -8.67
C ASN A 130 -8.32 -16.94 -10.08
N ARG A 131 -7.40 -17.49 -10.88
CA ARG A 131 -7.72 -18.05 -12.20
C ARG A 131 -8.68 -19.23 -12.09
N ALA A 132 -8.47 -20.14 -11.15
CA ALA A 132 -9.34 -21.28 -10.91
C ALA A 132 -10.76 -20.84 -10.48
N MET A 133 -10.84 -19.87 -9.56
CA MET A 133 -12.12 -19.32 -9.09
C MET A 133 -12.91 -18.65 -10.20
N VAL A 134 -12.27 -17.85 -11.07
CA VAL A 134 -12.94 -17.20 -12.20
C VAL A 134 -13.44 -18.24 -13.21
N ILE A 135 -12.65 -19.28 -13.50
CA ILE A 135 -13.07 -20.36 -14.40
C ILE A 135 -14.29 -21.10 -13.84
N ASP A 136 -14.30 -21.43 -12.55
CA ASP A 136 -15.43 -22.12 -11.92
C ASP A 136 -16.69 -21.24 -11.92
N MET A 137 -16.55 -19.94 -11.65
CA MET A 137 -17.65 -18.99 -11.74
C MET A 137 -18.22 -18.90 -13.16
N ILE A 138 -17.37 -18.86 -14.19
CA ILE A 138 -17.81 -18.88 -15.59
C ILE A 138 -18.54 -20.19 -15.91
N ALA A 139 -18.00 -21.33 -15.50
CA ALA A 139 -18.65 -22.63 -15.72
C ALA A 139 -20.01 -22.72 -15.02
N HIS A 140 -20.12 -22.20 -13.80
CA HIS A 140 -21.40 -22.13 -13.09
C HIS A 140 -22.42 -21.26 -13.84
N LEU A 141 -22.04 -20.06 -14.28
CA LEU A 141 -22.91 -19.18 -15.06
C LEU A 141 -23.36 -19.82 -16.38
N VAL A 142 -22.44 -20.49 -17.08
CA VAL A 142 -22.74 -21.19 -18.33
C VAL A 142 -23.73 -22.34 -18.10
N ARG A 143 -23.53 -23.14 -17.05
CA ARG A 143 -24.47 -24.23 -16.68
C ARG A 143 -25.86 -23.69 -16.34
N VAL A 144 -25.94 -22.62 -15.56
CA VAL A 144 -27.23 -21.98 -15.20
C VAL A 144 -27.95 -21.47 -16.45
N LYS A 145 -27.22 -20.83 -17.36
CA LYS A 145 -27.78 -20.38 -18.64
C LYS A 145 -28.27 -21.53 -19.50
N HIS A 146 -27.51 -22.62 -19.56
CA HIS A 146 -27.90 -23.83 -20.29
C HIS A 146 -29.17 -24.46 -19.72
N THR A 147 -29.27 -24.59 -18.39
CA THR A 147 -30.46 -25.14 -17.74
C THR A 147 -31.69 -24.25 -17.92
N ASN A 148 -31.50 -22.94 -18.08
CA ASN A 148 -32.55 -21.99 -18.35
C ASN A 148 -32.94 -21.92 -19.85
N GLY A 149 -32.26 -22.69 -20.71
CA GLY A 149 -32.51 -22.69 -22.16
C GLY A 149 -32.04 -21.43 -22.89
N GLU A 150 -31.15 -20.65 -22.27
CA GLU A 150 -30.57 -19.45 -22.88
C GLU A 150 -29.47 -19.82 -23.88
N GLU A 151 -29.35 -19.04 -24.96
CA GLU A 151 -28.32 -19.24 -25.96
C GLU A 151 -26.93 -18.94 -25.39
N ILE A 152 -26.04 -19.95 -25.44
CA ILE A 152 -24.66 -19.82 -25.00
C ILE A 152 -23.79 -19.60 -26.24
N HIS A 153 -23.05 -18.49 -26.24
CA HIS A 153 -22.11 -18.19 -27.30
C HIS A 153 -21.03 -19.29 -27.38
N GLY A 154 -20.73 -19.80 -28.58
CA GLY A 154 -19.93 -21.01 -28.78
C GLY A 154 -18.51 -21.02 -28.18
N ILE A 155 -17.96 -19.86 -27.82
CA ILE A 155 -16.67 -19.71 -27.13
C ILE A 155 -16.75 -20.24 -25.69
N TYR A 156 -17.95 -20.24 -25.09
CA TYR A 156 -18.20 -20.67 -23.72
C TYR A 156 -18.67 -22.13 -23.60
N ASN A 157 -18.90 -22.82 -24.73
CA ASN A 157 -19.27 -24.25 -24.73
C ASN A 157 -18.21 -25.13 -24.06
N LYS A 158 -16.94 -24.69 -24.03
CA LYS A 158 -15.85 -25.38 -23.33
C LYS A 158 -15.96 -25.38 -21.80
N TYR A 159 -16.95 -24.67 -21.24
CA TYR A 159 -17.22 -24.60 -19.80
C TYR A 159 -18.54 -25.28 -19.40
N LEU A 160 -19.22 -25.94 -20.34
CA LEU A 160 -20.28 -26.92 -20.05
C LEU A 160 -19.64 -28.22 -19.58
#